data_AF-A0A7L9MCE2-F1
#
_entry.id   AF-A0A7L9MCE2-F1
#
_cell.length_a   1.000
_cell.length_b   1.000
_cell.length_c   1.000
_cell.angle_alpha   90.00
_cell.angle_beta   90.00
_cell.angle_gamma   90.00
#
_symmetry.space_group_name_H-M   'P 1'
#
loop_
_entity.id
_entity.type
_entity.pdbx_description
1 polymer ?
#
loop_
_entity_poly.entity_id
_entity_poly.type
_entity_poly.pdbx_seq_one_letter_code
_entity_poly.pdbx_strand_id
1 'polypeptide(L)'
;MEIVQIRISSVGGFKLYMVEFVTEGEERITVRIENDTDKELRRDEVIRRAAIKLGDAMGMACAECGIEPDSLLTRPSARRAGDRAELERQLDEGLEDTFPASDPVSVTSSAIPASADPKS
;
A
#
# COMPACT_ATOMS: atom_id res chain seq x y z
N MET A 1 4.13 4.05 7.13
CA MET A 1 2.76 4.53 7.37
C MET A 1 1.91 4.15 6.17
N GLU A 2 0.93 3.25 6.33
CA GLU A 2 -0.03 2.94 5.26
C GLU A 2 -1.37 3.62 5.55
N ILE A 3 -1.91 4.32 4.55
CA ILE A 3 -3.25 4.89 4.61
C ILE A 3 -4.25 3.82 4.16
N VAL A 4 -5.12 3.40 5.06
CA VAL A 4 -6.14 2.37 4.77
C VAL A 4 -7.47 2.96 4.31
N GLN A 5 -7.78 4.18 4.73
CA GLN A 5 -9.05 4.81 4.40
C GLN A 5 -8.92 6.34 4.28
N ILE A 6 -9.63 6.90 3.30
CA ILE A 6 -9.84 8.35 3.18
C ILE A 6 -11.32 8.65 3.44
N ARG A 7 -11.60 9.39 4.52
CA ARG A 7 -12.95 9.86 4.87
C ARG A 7 -13.09 11.33 4.53
N ILE A 8 -14.27 11.71 4.06
CA ILE A 8 -14.61 13.11 3.81
C ILE A 8 -15.89 13.40 4.56
N SER A 9 -15.88 14.46 5.35
CA SER A 9 -17.07 15.04 5.95
C SER A 9 -17.14 16.52 5.65
N SER A 10 -18.34 17.08 5.65
CA SER A 10 -18.54 18.51 5.46
C SER A 10 -19.17 19.11 6.72
N VAL A 11 -18.73 20.30 7.09
CA VAL A 11 -19.16 21.00 8.30
C VAL A 11 -19.77 22.33 7.89
N GLY A 12 -20.98 22.63 8.40
CA GLY A 12 -21.70 23.86 8.02
C GLY A 12 -22.16 23.86 6.57
N GLY A 13 -22.66 22.72 6.07
CA GLY A 13 -23.01 22.52 4.67
C GLY A 13 -21.79 22.09 3.86
N PHE A 14 -21.52 22.75 2.74
CA PHE A 14 -20.36 22.50 1.86
C PHE A 14 -19.33 23.64 1.90
N LYS A 15 -19.36 24.52 2.91
CA LYS A 15 -18.38 25.60 3.09
C LYS A 15 -17.03 25.11 3.62
N LEU A 16 -17.05 24.01 4.37
CA LEU A 16 -15.86 23.42 4.95
C LEU A 16 -15.90 21.91 4.80
N TYR A 17 -14.80 21.34 4.32
CA TYR A 17 -14.59 19.91 4.24
C TYR A 17 -13.44 19.49 5.16
N MET A 18 -13.61 18.35 5.80
CA MET A 18 -12.58 17.66 6.57
C MET A 18 -12.22 16.39 5.81
N VAL A 19 -10.95 16.29 5.39
CA VAL A 19 -10.41 15.08 4.76
C VAL A 19 -9.53 14.37 5.77
N GLU A 20 -9.97 13.19 6.20
CA GLU A 20 -9.25 12.37 7.16
C GLU A 20 -8.58 11.20 6.45
N PHE A 21 -7.25 11.12 6.55
CA PHE A 21 -6.44 9.98 6.15
C PHE A 21 -6.22 9.10 7.38
N VAL A 22 -6.86 7.93 7.39
CA VAL A 22 -6.84 6.98 8.49
C VAL A 22 -5.77 5.93 8.22
N THR A 23 -4.90 5.70 9.21
CA THR A 23 -3.88 4.64 9.16
C THR A 23 -4.40 3.36 9.83
N GLU A 24 -3.65 2.25 9.74
CA GLU A 24 -3.96 1.04 10.51
C GLU A 24 -3.90 1.26 12.03
N GLY A 25 -3.11 2.24 12.48
CA GLY A 25 -2.98 2.62 13.89
C GLY A 25 -4.03 3.63 14.34
N GLU A 26 -3.83 4.19 15.53
CA GLU A 26 -4.69 5.25 16.07
C GLU A 26 -4.41 6.62 15.41
N GLU A 27 -3.30 6.71 14.67
CA GLU A 27 -2.87 7.92 13.97
C GLU A 27 -3.80 8.24 12.80
N ARG A 28 -4.20 9.50 12.73
CA ARG A 28 -4.98 10.05 11.61
C ARG A 28 -4.47 11.42 11.25
N ILE A 29 -4.45 11.70 9.95
CA ILE A 29 -4.09 13.02 9.43
C ILE A 29 -5.36 13.67 8.94
N THR A 30 -5.66 14.86 9.46
CA THR A 30 -6.86 15.60 9.10
C THR A 30 -6.49 16.88 8.38
N VAL A 31 -6.93 17.02 7.14
CA VAL A 31 -6.74 18.24 6.35
C VAL A 31 -8.06 18.98 6.25
N ARG A 32 -8.05 20.25 6.67
CA ARG A 32 -9.20 21.13 6.63
C ARG A 32 -9.20 21.93 5.32
N ILE A 33 -10.28 21.84 4.55
CA ILE A 33 -10.43 22.47 3.24
C ILE A 33 -11.61 23.44 3.27
N GLU A 34 -11.30 24.71 3.07
CA GLU A 34 -12.31 25.75 2.87
C GLU A 34 -12.79 25.73 1.42
N ASN A 35 -14.10 25.86 1.25
CA ASN A 35 -14.74 25.96 -0.05
C ASN A 35 -15.24 27.39 -0.26
N ASP A 36 -14.48 28.13 -1.07
CA ASP A 36 -14.81 29.50 -1.47
C ASP A 36 -15.82 29.55 -2.63
N THR A 37 -16.30 28.40 -3.09
CA THR A 37 -17.32 28.30 -4.15
C THR A 37 -18.71 28.20 -3.54
N ASP A 38 -19.70 28.90 -4.11
CA ASP A 38 -21.11 28.80 -3.72
C ASP A 38 -21.78 27.46 -4.11
N LYS A 39 -20.99 26.44 -4.43
CA LYS A 39 -21.46 25.13 -4.89
C LYS A 39 -20.74 24.02 -4.12
N GLU A 40 -21.43 22.90 -3.97
CA GLU A 40 -20.87 21.69 -3.40
C GLU A 40 -19.73 21.16 -4.28
N LEU A 41 -18.59 20.86 -3.66
CA LEU A 41 -17.45 20.25 -4.32
C LEU A 41 -17.64 18.74 -4.44
N ARG A 42 -17.24 18.19 -5.58
CA ARG A 42 -17.18 16.75 -5.77
C ARG A 42 -16.05 16.14 -4.93
N ARG A 43 -16.19 14.85 -4.61
CA ARG A 43 -15.23 14.08 -3.81
C ARG A 43 -13.80 14.18 -4.33
N ASP A 44 -13.61 14.05 -5.64
CA ASP A 44 -12.30 14.13 -6.32
C ASP A 44 -11.65 15.50 -6.14
N GLU A 45 -12.43 16.57 -6.24
CA GLU A 45 -11.94 17.95 -6.10
C GLU A 45 -11.53 18.24 -4.65
N VAL A 46 -12.31 17.78 -3.67
CA VAL A 46 -11.97 17.91 -2.25
C VAL A 46 -10.66 17.18 -1.92
N ILE A 47 -10.52 15.93 -2.39
CA ILE A 47 -9.29 15.14 -2.20
C ILE A 47 -8.10 15.81 -2.86
N ARG A 48 -8.25 16.31 -4.10
CA ARG A 48 -7.18 17.02 -4.82
C ARG A 48 -6.68 18.23 -4.04
N ARG A 49 -7.60 19.08 -3.56
CA ARG A 49 -7.24 20.25 -2.74
C ARG A 49 -6.53 19.87 -1.45
N ALA A 50 -6.96 18.78 -0.80
CA ALA A 50 -6.31 18.27 0.40
C ALA A 50 -4.90 17.77 0.13
N ALA A 51 -4.70 17.00 -0.95
CA ALA A 51 -3.39 16.49 -1.33
C ALA A 51 -2.39 17.63 -1.61
N ILE A 52 -2.81 18.68 -2.33
CA ILE A 52 -1.97 19.84 -2.63
C ILE A 52 -1.54 20.55 -1.33
N LYS A 53 -2.52 20.91 -0.47
CA LYS A 53 -2.22 21.61 0.79
C LYS A 53 -1.34 20.80 1.73
N LEU A 54 -1.56 19.49 1.80
CA LEU A 54 -0.74 18.59 2.59
C LEU A 54 0.69 18.51 2.04
N GLY A 55 0.84 18.45 0.72
CA GLY A 55 2.14 18.47 0.05
C GLY A 55 2.90 19.77 0.32
N ASP A 56 2.24 20.93 0.20
CA ASP A 56 2.84 22.24 0.48
C ASP A 56 3.31 22.34 1.94
N ALA A 57 2.45 21.94 2.89
CA ALA A 57 2.78 21.94 4.32
C ALA A 57 3.95 21.00 4.64
N MET A 58 3.95 19.81 4.03
CA MET A 58 5.03 18.83 4.18
C MET A 58 6.35 19.36 3.61
N GLY A 59 6.33 20.00 2.43
CA GLY A 59 7.51 20.59 1.82
C GLY A 59 8.15 21.67 2.71
N MET A 60 7.33 22.56 3.29
CA MET A 60 7.81 23.57 4.23
C MET A 60 8.41 22.93 5.50
N ALA A 61 7.73 21.95 6.09
CA ALA A 61 8.23 21.26 7.29
C ALA A 61 9.54 20.51 7.02
N CYS A 62 9.67 19.87 5.85
CA CYS A 62 10.90 19.19 5.44
C CYS A 62 12.07 20.18 5.33
N ALA A 63 11.85 21.34 4.69
CA ALA A 63 12.85 22.39 4.58
C ALA A 63 13.28 22.94 5.95
N GLU A 64 12.33 23.12 6.88
CA GLU A 64 12.61 23.57 8.24
C GLU A 64 13.44 22.55 9.04
N CYS A 65 13.17 21.25 8.87
CA CYS A 65 13.88 20.18 9.56
C CYS A 65 15.16 19.71 8.85
N GLY A 66 15.48 20.24 7.67
CA GLY A 66 16.61 19.77 6.86
C GLY A 66 16.45 18.34 6.35
N ILE A 67 15.21 17.88 6.14
CA ILE A 67 14.88 16.55 5.64
C ILE A 67 14.61 16.64 4.14
N GLU A 68 15.24 15.76 3.35
CA GLU A 68 14.93 15.65 1.93
C GLU A 68 13.53 15.02 1.75
N PRO A 69 12.61 15.68 1.04
CA PRO A 69 11.20 15.27 0.99
C PRO A 69 11.00 13.88 0.35
N ASP A 70 11.82 13.51 -0.63
CA ASP A 70 11.74 12.22 -1.33
C ASP A 70 11.96 11.02 -0.38
N SER A 71 12.67 11.24 0.73
CA SER A 71 12.89 10.24 1.80
C SER A 71 11.61 9.88 2.57
N LEU A 72 10.61 10.77 2.54
CA LEU A 72 9.37 10.65 3.33
C LEU A 72 8.14 10.33 2.45
N LEU A 73 8.29 10.36 1.13
CA LEU A 73 7.19 10.05 0.22
C LEU A 73 6.93 8.55 0.18
N THR A 74 5.73 8.15 0.60
CA THR A 74 5.25 6.79 0.39
C THR A 74 4.94 6.62 -1.09
N ARG A 75 5.82 5.93 -1.82
CA ARG A 75 5.60 5.62 -3.23
C ARG A 75 4.51 4.54 -3.34
N PRO A 76 3.44 4.76 -4.12
CA PRO A 76 2.48 3.70 -4.37
C PRO A 76 3.19 2.52 -5.06
N SER A 77 2.80 1.29 -4.73
CA SER A 77 3.34 0.11 -5.41
C SER A 77 3.12 0.21 -6.92
N ALA A 78 3.97 -0.42 -7.72
CA ALA A 78 3.85 -0.44 -9.19
C ALA A 78 2.43 -0.76 -9.66
N ARG A 79 1.77 -1.72 -8.97
CA ARG A 79 0.36 -2.06 -9.16
C ARG A 79 -0.59 -0.88 -8.90
N ARG A 80 -0.45 -0.16 -7.77
CA ARG A 80 -1.30 0.99 -7.42
C ARG A 80 -0.99 2.22 -8.30
N ALA A 81 0.26 2.38 -8.72
CA ALA A 81 0.72 3.45 -9.61
C ALA A 81 0.35 3.22 -11.08
N GLY A 82 0.00 1.98 -11.46
CA GLY A 82 -0.22 1.59 -12.86
C GLY A 82 1.07 1.50 -13.67
N ASP A 83 2.23 1.40 -13.02
CA ASP A 83 3.52 1.28 -13.68
C ASP A 83 3.74 -0.16 -14.13
N ARG A 84 3.35 -0.43 -15.38
CA ARG A 84 3.42 -1.76 -15.98
C ARG A 84 4.85 -2.24 -16.17
N ALA A 85 5.78 -1.35 -16.51
CA ALA A 85 7.17 -1.71 -16.76
C ALA A 85 7.87 -2.14 -15.46
N GLU A 86 7.62 -1.39 -14.38
CA GLU A 86 8.09 -1.75 -13.05
C GLU A 86 7.47 -3.07 -12.56
N LEU A 87 6.15 -3.23 -12.78
CA LEU A 87 5.44 -4.45 -12.39
C LEU A 87 5.98 -5.69 -13.11
N GLU A 88 6.24 -5.59 -14.41
CA GLU A 88 6.77 -6.69 -15.22
C GLU A 88 8.18 -7.10 -14.78
N ARG A 89 9.04 -6.12 -14.47
CA ARG A 89 10.38 -6.39 -13.93
C ARG A 89 10.35 -7.12 -12.59
N GLN A 90 9.48 -6.69 -11.68
CA GLN A 90 9.30 -7.34 -10.37
C GLN A 90 8.73 -8.76 -10.50
N LEU A 91 7.88 -9.02 -11.50
CA LEU A 91 7.39 -10.36 -11.79
C LEU A 91 8.51 -11.27 -12.30
N ASP A 92 9.35 -10.77 -13.21
CA ASP A 92 10.45 -11.55 -13.81
C ASP A 92 11.47 -11.95 -12.73
N GLU A 93 11.93 -10.99 -11.92
CA GLU A 93 12.86 -11.22 -10.81
C GLU A 93 12.34 -12.25 -9.80
N GLY A 94 11.02 -12.23 -9.48
CA GLY A 94 10.41 -13.22 -8.60
C GLY A 94 10.30 -14.63 -9.20
N LEU A 95 10.24 -14.73 -10.54
CA LEU A 95 10.23 -16.01 -11.26
C LEU A 95 11.64 -16.60 -11.42
N GLU A 96 12.68 -15.77 -11.36
CA GLU A 96 14.07 -16.22 -11.43
C GLU A 96 14.49 -17.05 -10.19
N ASP A 97 13.92 -16.78 -9.01
CA ASP A 97 14.28 -17.46 -7.74
C ASP A 97 13.43 -18.72 -7.44
N THR A 98 12.31 -18.95 -8.14
CA THR A 98 11.32 -19.98 -7.78
C THR A 98 11.11 -21.03 -8.86
N PHE A 99 12.15 -21.74 -9.33
CA PHE A 99 11.95 -23.08 -9.89
C PHE A 99 13.22 -23.94 -9.80
N PRO A 100 13.35 -24.83 -8.79
CA PRO A 100 13.93 -26.13 -9.12
C PRO A 100 12.95 -26.76 -10.12
N ALA A 101 13.37 -26.96 -11.37
CA ALA A 101 12.58 -27.57 -12.43
C ALA A 101 12.29 -29.08 -12.19
N SER A 102 12.13 -29.51 -10.94
CA SER A 102 11.90 -30.90 -10.56
C SER A 102 11.22 -30.93 -9.20
N ASP A 103 9.94 -31.32 -9.16
CA ASP A 103 9.34 -31.85 -7.93
C ASP A 103 10.34 -32.83 -7.28
N PRO A 104 10.58 -32.77 -5.96
CA PRO A 104 11.44 -33.75 -5.31
C PRO A 104 10.94 -35.15 -5.65
N VAL A 105 11.86 -36.01 -6.09
CA VAL A 105 11.53 -37.41 -6.41
C VAL A 105 10.86 -38.05 -5.20
N SER A 106 9.59 -38.44 -5.36
CA SER A 106 8.83 -39.13 -4.32
C SER A 106 9.43 -40.51 -4.08
N VAL A 107 10.19 -40.66 -2.98
CA VAL A 107 10.76 -41.95 -2.58
C VAL A 107 9.68 -42.79 -1.91
N THR A 108 9.04 -43.70 -2.65
CA THR A 108 8.23 -44.78 -2.05
C THR A 108 9.15 -45.91 -1.60
N SER A 109 9.68 -45.83 -0.38
CA SER A 109 10.35 -46.96 0.26
C SER A 109 9.30 -47.94 0.81
N SER A 110 8.95 -48.97 0.04
CA SER A 110 8.22 -50.13 0.58
C SER A 110 9.22 -51.03 1.31
N ALA A 111 9.30 -50.89 2.64
CA ALA A 111 10.00 -51.85 3.49
C ALA A 111 9.02 -52.99 3.81
N ILE A 112 9.09 -54.08 3.04
CA ILE A 112 8.47 -55.35 3.45
C ILE A 112 9.50 -56.07 4.33
N PRO A 113 9.32 -56.17 5.66
CA PRO A 113 10.15 -57.03 6.48
C PRO A 113 9.82 -58.49 6.15
N ALA A 114 10.73 -59.20 5.50
CA ALA A 114 10.69 -60.64 5.35
C ALA A 114 11.18 -61.30 6.65
N SER A 115 10.30 -61.48 7.64
CA SER A 115 10.57 -62.39 8.77
C SER A 115 9.28 -62.86 9.45
N ALA A 116 8.83 -64.06 9.09
CA ALA A 116 8.05 -65.00 9.91
C ALA A 116 8.06 -66.37 9.17
N ASP A 117 9.09 -67.18 9.41
CA ASP A 117 9.06 -68.45 10.17
C ASP A 117 9.01 -69.70 9.26
N PRO A 118 10.02 -70.59 9.29
CA PRO A 118 9.81 -71.99 9.00
C PRO A 118 9.67 -72.77 10.32
N LYS A 119 8.52 -73.43 10.50
CA LYS A 119 8.29 -74.47 11.51
C LYS A 119 9.34 -75.58 11.39
N SER A 120 9.95 -75.98 12.51
CA SER A 120 10.27 -77.38 12.89
C SER A 120 10.69 -77.44 14.35
#